data_AF-A0A9E1I5T8-F1
#
_entry.id   AF-A0A9E1I5T8-F1
#
_cell.length_a   1.000
_cell.length_b   1.000
_cell.length_c   1.000
_cell.angle_alpha   90.00
_cell.angle_beta   90.00
_cell.angle_gamma   90.00
#
_symmetry.space_group_name_H-M   'P 1'
#
loop_
_entity.id
_entity.type
_entity.pdbx_description
1 polymer ?
#
loop_
_entity_poly.entity_id
_entity_poly.type
_entity_poly.pdbx_seq_one_letter_code
_entity_poly.pdbx_strand_id
1 'polypeptide(L)'
;MNEVTKQLAKAAQANGICTPWLNELKTLENKDALVDMYIRGLDFCLAHDYPSNDFIRRHFKGMMETHGVFLDDAIELQNQCKCIALGETTGRVAADGYSVVEVWAKHQSSLNIIAKDNAFVMVDVYDDAVVNVYASDRAKVCVNRHGGKVSHATTDDAVVKIREMSNK
;
A
#
# COMPACT_ATOMS: atom_id res chain seq x y z
N MET A 1 -20.10 -16.72 10.66
CA MET A 1 -18.65 -16.61 10.44
C MET A 1 -18.16 -17.64 9.44
N ASN A 2 -17.75 -17.17 8.26
CA ASN A 2 -17.23 -18.00 7.16
C ASN A 2 -15.81 -18.53 7.47
N GLU A 3 -15.32 -19.46 6.65
CA GLU A 3 -14.01 -20.12 6.85
C GLU A 3 -12.83 -19.15 6.69
N VAL A 4 -12.93 -18.20 5.75
CA VAL A 4 -11.89 -17.18 5.50
C VAL A 4 -11.71 -16.29 6.74
N THR A 5 -12.79 -15.77 7.32
CA THR A 5 -12.79 -14.94 8.53
C THR A 5 -12.24 -15.71 9.73
N LYS A 6 -12.54 -17.00 9.87
CA LYS A 6 -11.97 -17.83 10.95
C LYS A 6 -10.45 -17.93 10.86
N GLN A 7 -9.93 -18.19 9.66
CA GLN A 7 -8.49 -18.32 9.43
C GLN A 7 -7.79 -16.97 9.65
N LEU A 8 -8.37 -15.89 9.14
CA LEU A 8 -7.91 -14.52 9.39
C LEU A 8 -7.87 -14.21 10.90
N ALA A 9 -8.96 -14.42 11.63
CA ALA A 9 -9.02 -14.14 13.06
C ALA A 9 -7.97 -14.94 13.86
N LYS A 10 -7.73 -16.20 13.51
CA LYS A 10 -6.70 -17.04 14.14
C LYS A 10 -5.29 -16.50 13.87
N ALA A 11 -5.01 -16.14 12.63
CA ALA A 11 -3.70 -15.59 12.24
C ALA A 11 -3.48 -14.17 12.82
N ALA A 12 -4.51 -13.33 12.88
CA ALA A 12 -4.44 -12.01 13.52
C ALA A 12 -4.14 -12.14 15.02
N GLN A 13 -4.80 -13.09 15.70
CA GLN A 13 -4.56 -13.35 17.12
C GLN A 13 -3.12 -13.81 17.38
N ALA A 14 -2.56 -14.65 16.50
CA ALA A 14 -1.16 -15.08 16.61
C ALA A 14 -0.16 -13.91 16.44
N ASN A 15 -0.54 -12.89 15.66
CA ASN A 15 0.25 -11.67 15.46
C ASN A 15 -0.04 -10.56 16.50
N GLY A 16 -0.85 -10.83 17.52
CA GLY A 16 -1.06 -9.90 18.64
C GLY A 16 -2.07 -8.78 18.38
N ILE A 17 -3.04 -8.99 17.47
CA ILE A 17 -4.14 -8.03 17.27
C ILE A 17 -4.88 -7.77 18.60
N CYS A 18 -5.32 -6.53 18.83
CA CYS A 18 -6.03 -6.17 20.04
C CYS A 18 -7.49 -6.69 20.05
N THR A 19 -8.05 -6.86 21.25
CA THR A 19 -9.39 -7.45 21.43
C THR A 19 -10.51 -6.74 20.65
N PRO A 20 -10.59 -5.39 20.61
CA PRO A 20 -11.65 -4.72 19.84
C PRO A 20 -11.60 -5.05 18.35
N TRP A 21 -10.42 -4.98 17.74
CA TRP A 21 -10.23 -5.30 16.33
C TRP A 21 -10.44 -6.79 16.05
N LEU A 22 -10.01 -7.68 16.94
CA LEU A 22 -10.29 -9.12 16.79
C LEU A 22 -11.80 -9.41 16.83
N ASN A 23 -12.53 -8.74 17.71
CA ASN A 23 -13.97 -8.92 17.84
C ASN A 23 -14.70 -8.39 16.61
N GLU A 24 -14.30 -7.24 16.09
CA GLU A 24 -14.83 -6.69 14.83
C GLU A 24 -14.53 -7.64 13.65
N LEU A 25 -13.30 -8.13 13.51
CA LEU A 25 -12.94 -9.06 12.44
C LEU A 25 -13.85 -10.29 12.42
N LYS A 26 -14.19 -10.84 13.59
CA LYS A 26 -15.04 -12.02 13.73
C LYS A 26 -16.49 -11.80 13.29
N THR A 27 -16.97 -10.55 13.23
CA THR A 27 -18.33 -10.24 12.76
C THR A 27 -18.41 -10.08 11.24
N LEU A 28 -17.28 -9.95 10.54
CA LEU A 28 -17.25 -9.72 9.10
C LEU A 28 -17.47 -11.02 8.32
N GLU A 29 -18.41 -10.98 7.37
CA GLU A 29 -18.77 -12.15 6.55
C GLU A 29 -18.57 -11.95 5.05
N ASN A 30 -18.42 -10.71 4.59
CA ASN A 30 -18.19 -10.38 3.18
C ASN A 30 -16.74 -9.96 2.95
N LYS A 31 -16.22 -10.18 1.72
CA LYS A 31 -14.82 -9.94 1.40
C LYS A 31 -14.48 -8.46 1.30
N ASP A 32 -15.39 -7.62 0.80
CA ASP A 32 -15.18 -6.18 0.72
C ASP A 32 -14.90 -5.57 2.10
N ALA A 33 -15.72 -5.89 3.11
CA ALA A 33 -15.52 -5.41 4.47
C ALA A 33 -14.23 -5.93 5.11
N LEU A 34 -13.77 -7.13 4.72
CA LEU A 34 -12.47 -7.66 5.17
C LEU A 34 -11.33 -6.85 4.54
N VAL A 35 -11.43 -6.47 3.27
CA VAL A 35 -10.45 -5.60 2.59
C VAL A 35 -10.50 -4.18 3.17
N ASP A 36 -11.67 -3.63 3.43
CA ASP A 36 -11.82 -2.33 4.10
C ASP A 36 -11.17 -2.32 5.48
N MET A 37 -11.35 -3.41 6.25
CA MET A 37 -10.69 -3.57 7.54
C MET A 37 -9.17 -3.67 7.40
N TYR A 38 -8.68 -4.40 6.40
CA TYR A 38 -7.26 -4.48 6.07
C TYR A 38 -6.67 -3.09 5.80
N ILE A 39 -7.34 -2.27 4.98
CA ILE A 39 -6.89 -0.91 4.64
C ILE A 39 -6.92 0.02 5.86
N ARG A 40 -7.90 -0.13 6.77
CA ARG A 40 -7.97 0.67 8.00
C ARG A 40 -6.86 0.32 9.00
N GLY A 41 -6.48 -0.96 9.08
CA GLY A 41 -5.43 -1.47 9.96
C GLY A 41 -4.13 -1.79 9.22
N LEU A 42 -3.84 -1.02 8.16
CA LEU A 42 -2.77 -1.34 7.22
C LEU A 42 -1.39 -1.36 7.90
N ASP A 43 -1.16 -0.49 8.87
CA ASP A 43 0.06 -0.45 9.67
C ASP A 43 0.35 -1.78 10.38
N PHE A 44 -0.65 -2.35 11.06
CA PHE A 44 -0.56 -3.67 11.68
C PHE A 44 -0.34 -4.76 10.62
N CYS A 45 -1.09 -4.70 9.52
CA CYS A 45 -1.01 -5.67 8.44
C CYS A 45 0.38 -5.73 7.79
N LEU A 46 0.96 -4.57 7.47
CA LEU A 46 2.30 -4.48 6.89
C LEU A 46 3.38 -4.85 7.91
N ALA A 47 3.26 -4.45 9.18
CA ALA A 47 4.26 -4.78 10.19
C ALA A 47 4.40 -6.29 10.47
N HIS A 48 3.33 -7.06 10.24
CA HIS A 48 3.27 -8.48 10.57
C HIS A 48 3.15 -9.42 9.36
N ASP A 49 3.28 -8.90 8.14
CA ASP A 49 3.02 -9.65 6.90
C ASP A 49 1.68 -10.42 6.95
N TYR A 50 0.67 -9.70 7.44
CA TYR A 50 -0.65 -10.24 7.73
C TYR A 50 -1.73 -9.58 6.86
N PRO A 51 -2.61 -10.35 6.23
CA PRO A 51 -2.50 -11.80 5.98
C PRO A 51 -1.31 -12.10 5.05
N SER A 52 -0.85 -13.35 5.02
CA SER A 52 0.26 -13.71 4.13
C SER A 52 -0.12 -13.53 2.66
N ASN A 53 0.86 -13.22 1.81
CA ASN A 53 0.66 -13.06 0.36
C ASN A 53 -0.01 -14.31 -0.25
N ASP A 54 0.34 -15.51 0.18
CA ASP A 54 -0.31 -16.76 -0.27
C ASP A 54 -1.80 -16.81 0.07
N PHE A 55 -2.18 -16.30 1.24
CA PHE A 55 -3.58 -16.24 1.65
C PHE A 55 -4.34 -15.21 0.81
N ILE A 56 -3.75 -14.02 0.62
CA ILE A 56 -4.30 -12.95 -0.20
C ILE A 56 -4.53 -13.45 -1.64
N ARG A 57 -3.53 -14.09 -2.23
CA ARG A 57 -3.57 -14.61 -3.61
C ARG A 57 -4.70 -15.63 -3.81
N ARG A 58 -4.96 -16.49 -2.83
CA ARG A 58 -6.00 -17.53 -2.92
C ARG A 58 -7.41 -17.00 -2.70
N HIS A 59 -7.58 -15.95 -1.90
CA HIS A 59 -8.90 -15.56 -1.40
C HIS A 59 -9.36 -14.17 -1.86
N PHE A 60 -8.47 -13.25 -2.20
CA PHE A 60 -8.79 -11.83 -2.42
C PHE A 60 -8.37 -11.27 -3.78
N LYS A 61 -7.54 -12.00 -4.54
CA LYS A 61 -7.12 -11.58 -5.89
C LYS A 61 -8.32 -11.52 -6.85
N GLY A 62 -8.45 -10.40 -7.57
CA GLY A 62 -9.54 -10.09 -8.50
C GLY A 62 -10.67 -9.22 -7.93
N MET A 63 -10.66 -8.91 -6.63
CA MET A 63 -11.62 -7.99 -5.99
C MET A 63 -10.91 -6.89 -5.20
N MET A 64 -9.75 -7.15 -4.61
CA MET A 64 -9.06 -6.19 -3.76
C MET A 64 -8.45 -5.03 -4.56
N GLU A 65 -8.25 -5.24 -5.86
CA GLU A 65 -7.71 -4.27 -6.81
C GLU A 65 -8.66 -3.07 -6.96
N THR A 66 -9.98 -3.27 -6.83
CA THR A 66 -10.95 -2.16 -6.82
C THR A 66 -10.84 -1.30 -5.57
N HIS A 67 -10.25 -1.83 -4.50
CA HIS A 67 -9.94 -1.13 -3.26
C HIS A 67 -8.53 -0.53 -3.25
N GLY A 68 -7.75 -0.73 -4.32
CA GLY A 68 -6.39 -0.23 -4.45
C GLY A 68 -5.31 -1.12 -3.82
N VAL A 69 -5.60 -2.41 -3.59
CA VAL A 69 -4.62 -3.40 -3.13
C VAL A 69 -4.20 -4.28 -4.29
N PHE A 70 -2.91 -4.48 -4.48
CA PHE A 70 -2.34 -5.21 -5.62
C PHE A 70 -1.29 -6.22 -5.13
N LEU A 71 -1.31 -7.44 -5.69
CA LEU A 71 -0.38 -8.51 -5.33
C LEU A 71 0.11 -9.24 -6.57
N ASP A 72 1.40 -9.13 -6.81
CA ASP A 72 2.09 -9.68 -7.97
C ASP A 72 1.45 -9.22 -9.30
N ASP A 73 0.98 -7.96 -9.32
CA ASP A 73 0.28 -7.38 -10.47
C ASP A 73 1.15 -6.41 -11.26
N ALA A 74 0.85 -6.27 -12.56
CA ALA A 74 1.37 -5.19 -13.38
C ALA A 74 0.34 -4.05 -13.42
N ILE A 75 0.67 -2.89 -12.85
CA ILE A 75 -0.29 -1.80 -12.63
C ILE A 75 0.01 -0.56 -13.47
N GLU A 76 -1.05 0.13 -13.90
CA GLU A 76 -1.00 1.42 -14.59
C GLU A 76 -2.16 2.27 -14.04
N LEU A 77 -1.86 3.08 -13.04
CA LEU A 77 -2.85 3.82 -12.27
C LEU A 77 -2.76 5.32 -12.54
N GLN A 78 -3.92 5.98 -12.65
CA GLN A 78 -4.04 7.42 -12.84
C GLN A 78 -4.99 8.00 -11.79
N ASN A 79 -4.48 8.88 -10.93
CA ASN A 79 -5.23 9.55 -9.87
C ASN A 79 -5.99 8.59 -8.92
N GLN A 80 -5.49 7.34 -8.79
CA GLN A 80 -6.04 6.36 -7.84
C GLN A 80 -5.67 6.81 -6.42
N CYS A 81 -6.67 7.02 -5.56
CA CYS A 81 -6.44 7.56 -4.21
C CYS A 81 -5.47 6.72 -3.37
N LYS A 82 -5.51 5.39 -3.50
CA LYS A 82 -4.67 4.45 -2.75
C LYS A 82 -4.08 3.37 -3.65
N CYS A 83 -2.79 3.10 -3.47
CA CYS A 83 -2.08 2.01 -4.12
C CYS A 83 -1.24 1.24 -3.09
N ILE A 84 -1.67 0.04 -2.71
CA ILE A 84 -0.96 -0.85 -1.80
C ILE A 84 -0.37 -1.98 -2.66
N ALA A 85 0.90 -1.83 -3.04
CA ALA A 85 1.63 -2.77 -3.88
C ALA A 85 2.42 -3.78 -3.03
N LEU A 86 2.03 -5.06 -3.14
CA LEU A 86 2.58 -6.17 -2.38
C LEU A 86 3.26 -7.20 -3.31
N GLY A 87 4.08 -8.07 -2.71
CA GLY A 87 4.81 -9.12 -3.45
C GLY A 87 5.70 -8.55 -4.55
N GLU A 88 5.57 -9.11 -5.76
CA GLU A 88 6.32 -8.71 -6.95
C GLU A 88 5.54 -7.71 -7.83
N THR A 89 4.65 -6.91 -7.24
CA THR A 89 3.86 -5.91 -8.00
C THR A 89 4.78 -4.89 -8.68
N THR A 90 4.58 -4.66 -9.97
CA THR A 90 5.35 -3.70 -10.76
C THR A 90 4.43 -2.72 -11.48
N GLY A 91 4.89 -1.50 -11.76
CA GLY A 91 4.09 -0.61 -12.62
C GLY A 91 4.25 0.88 -12.39
N ARG A 92 3.26 1.63 -12.87
CA ARG A 92 3.22 3.10 -12.86
C ARG A 92 2.03 3.62 -12.05
N VAL A 93 2.29 4.62 -11.21
CA VAL A 93 1.26 5.37 -10.48
C VAL A 93 1.41 6.85 -10.81
N ALA A 94 0.45 7.40 -11.53
CA ALA A 94 0.43 8.80 -11.95
C ALA A 94 -0.58 9.62 -11.15
N ALA A 95 -0.17 10.82 -10.75
CA ALA A 95 -0.97 11.79 -10.01
C ALA A 95 -0.77 13.19 -10.62
N ASP A 96 -1.85 13.86 -11.00
CA ASP A 96 -1.82 15.20 -11.61
C ASP A 96 -2.92 16.13 -11.05
N GLY A 97 -3.04 17.34 -11.61
CA GLY A 97 -4.00 18.34 -11.17
C GLY A 97 -3.83 18.70 -9.69
N TYR A 98 -4.86 18.40 -8.90
CA TYR A 98 -4.89 18.59 -7.43
C TYR A 98 -5.12 17.26 -6.70
N SER A 99 -4.77 16.15 -7.36
CA SER A 99 -4.97 14.81 -6.79
C SER A 99 -4.15 14.61 -5.52
N VAL A 100 -4.69 13.80 -4.62
CA VAL A 100 -4.00 13.31 -3.43
C VAL A 100 -3.95 11.80 -3.53
N VAL A 101 -2.73 11.25 -3.53
CA VAL A 101 -2.49 9.80 -3.71
C VAL A 101 -1.59 9.28 -2.60
N GLU A 102 -1.97 8.15 -2.02
CA GLU A 102 -1.18 7.42 -1.05
C GLU A 102 -0.70 6.09 -1.66
N VAL A 103 0.61 5.81 -1.54
CA VAL A 103 1.24 4.63 -2.12
C VAL A 103 2.02 3.88 -1.04
N TRP A 104 1.79 2.59 -0.92
CA TRP A 104 2.58 1.68 -0.09
C TRP A 104 3.26 0.66 -1.01
N ALA A 105 4.59 0.60 -0.97
CA ALA A 105 5.38 -0.37 -1.72
C ALA A 105 6.13 -1.27 -0.73
N LYS A 106 5.78 -2.56 -0.69
CA LYS A 106 6.38 -3.56 0.21
C LYS A 106 6.94 -4.75 -0.56
N HIS A 107 7.72 -5.60 0.12
CA HIS A 107 8.33 -6.80 -0.43
C HIS A 107 9.29 -6.47 -1.58
N GLN A 108 9.12 -7.10 -2.74
CA GLN A 108 9.95 -6.92 -3.94
C GLN A 108 9.25 -6.03 -4.99
N SER A 109 8.25 -5.24 -4.58
CA SER A 109 7.50 -4.39 -5.50
C SER A 109 8.39 -3.33 -6.15
N SER A 110 8.09 -2.99 -7.41
CA SER A 110 8.85 -2.01 -8.19
C SER A 110 7.95 -1.00 -8.90
N LEU A 111 7.94 0.25 -8.42
CA LEU A 111 7.01 1.28 -8.88
C LEU A 111 7.71 2.50 -9.46
N ASN A 112 7.12 3.04 -10.52
CA ASN A 112 7.40 4.38 -11.04
C ASN A 112 6.25 5.32 -10.67
N ILE A 113 6.54 6.31 -9.83
CA ILE A 113 5.58 7.32 -9.37
C ILE A 113 5.79 8.58 -10.18
N ILE A 114 4.73 9.10 -10.80
CA ILE A 114 4.76 10.32 -11.60
C ILE A 114 3.80 11.34 -10.99
N ALA A 115 4.33 12.43 -10.47
CA ALA A 115 3.54 13.50 -9.86
C ALA A 115 3.69 14.81 -10.66
N LYS A 116 2.58 15.43 -11.06
CA LYS A 116 2.56 16.64 -11.90
C LYS A 116 1.62 17.71 -11.35
N ASP A 117 1.64 18.88 -11.96
CA ASP A 117 0.81 20.03 -11.63
C ASP A 117 0.89 20.44 -10.15
N ASN A 118 -0.17 20.20 -9.36
CA ASN A 118 -0.27 20.50 -7.94
C ASN A 118 -0.57 19.25 -7.12
N ALA A 119 -0.31 18.06 -7.69
CA ALA A 119 -0.58 16.80 -7.02
C ALA A 119 0.24 16.65 -5.73
N PHE A 120 -0.34 15.97 -4.76
CA PHE A 120 0.32 15.59 -3.52
C PHE A 120 0.36 14.07 -3.39
N VAL A 121 1.56 13.49 -3.30
CA VAL A 121 1.74 12.04 -3.18
C VAL A 121 2.46 11.70 -1.89
N MET A 122 1.90 10.78 -1.11
CA MET A 122 2.57 10.17 0.04
C MET A 122 2.98 8.75 -0.32
N VAL A 123 4.22 8.39 -0.02
CA VAL A 123 4.80 7.10 -0.40
C VAL A 123 5.46 6.46 0.82
N ASP A 124 5.02 5.28 1.23
CA ASP A 124 5.69 4.46 2.23
C ASP A 124 6.39 3.28 1.54
N VAL A 125 7.70 3.15 1.78
CA VAL A 125 8.56 2.13 1.13
C VAL A 125 9.15 1.20 2.17
N TYR A 126 8.97 -0.11 1.98
CA TYR A 126 9.35 -1.16 2.92
C TYR A 126 10.24 -2.22 2.26
N ASP A 127 10.88 -3.05 3.09
CA ASP A 127 11.66 -4.24 2.72
C ASP A 127 12.70 -4.01 1.61
N ASP A 128 12.53 -4.65 0.45
CA ASP A 128 13.41 -4.59 -0.72
C ASP A 128 12.77 -3.83 -1.90
N ALA A 129 11.67 -3.12 -1.64
CA ALA A 129 10.91 -2.44 -2.69
C ALA A 129 11.74 -1.37 -3.39
N VAL A 130 11.50 -1.18 -4.68
CA VAL A 130 12.21 -0.20 -5.52
C VAL A 130 11.23 0.83 -6.04
N VAL A 131 11.39 2.08 -5.64
CA VAL A 131 10.51 3.18 -6.05
C VAL A 131 11.29 4.27 -6.76
N ASN A 132 10.88 4.63 -7.96
CA ASN A 132 11.41 5.77 -8.71
C ASN A 132 10.36 6.88 -8.75
N VAL A 133 10.69 8.07 -8.28
CA VAL A 133 9.78 9.20 -8.22
C VAL A 133 10.16 10.25 -9.27
N TYR A 134 9.22 10.62 -10.12
CA TYR A 134 9.36 11.71 -11.08
C TYR A 134 8.35 12.80 -10.74
N ALA A 135 8.82 13.98 -10.33
CA ALA A 135 7.94 15.10 -9.98
C ALA A 135 8.22 16.34 -10.86
N SER A 136 7.16 17.00 -11.34
CA SER A 136 7.24 18.23 -12.15
C SER A 136 6.25 19.30 -11.67
N ASP A 137 6.35 20.49 -12.28
CA ASP A 137 5.48 21.64 -12.01
C ASP A 137 5.55 22.09 -10.54
N ARG A 138 4.45 21.99 -9.77
CA ARG A 138 4.37 22.31 -8.34
C ARG A 138 4.02 21.09 -7.49
N ALA A 139 4.21 19.89 -8.04
CA ALA A 139 3.87 18.65 -7.37
C ALA A 139 4.73 18.43 -6.12
N LYS A 140 4.14 17.78 -5.12
CA LYS A 140 4.81 17.50 -3.84
C LYS A 140 4.73 16.02 -3.54
N VAL A 141 5.88 15.39 -3.35
CA VAL A 141 5.98 13.99 -2.96
C VAL A 141 6.67 13.87 -1.61
N CYS A 142 6.02 13.21 -0.65
CA CYS A 142 6.63 12.82 0.62
C CYS A 142 6.89 11.32 0.60
N VAL A 143 8.12 10.91 0.79
CA VAL A 143 8.50 9.50 0.89
C VAL A 143 8.94 9.18 2.31
N ASN A 144 8.29 8.23 2.95
CA ASN A 144 8.70 7.61 4.20
C ASN A 144 9.39 6.28 3.87
N ARG A 145 10.71 6.25 4.03
CA ARG A 145 11.53 5.10 3.70
C ARG A 145 11.80 4.29 4.97
N HIS A 146 11.12 3.16 5.11
CA HIS A 146 11.37 2.15 6.15
C HIS A 146 12.39 1.10 5.67
N GLY A 147 12.42 0.86 4.36
CA GLY A 147 13.35 -0.05 3.69
C GLY A 147 13.47 0.30 2.21
N GLY A 148 14.03 -0.62 1.43
CA GLY A 148 14.04 -0.55 -0.02
C GLY A 148 14.96 0.54 -0.58
N LYS A 149 14.81 0.79 -1.87
CA LYS A 149 15.57 1.78 -2.64
C LYS A 149 14.63 2.81 -3.23
N VAL A 150 14.94 4.08 -3.00
CA VAL A 150 14.19 5.20 -3.55
C VAL A 150 15.12 6.04 -4.41
N SER A 151 14.73 6.25 -5.67
CA SER A 151 15.35 7.24 -6.56
C SER A 151 14.34 8.34 -6.86
N HIS A 152 14.81 9.55 -7.18
CA HIS A 152 13.92 10.63 -7.58
C HIS A 152 14.56 11.58 -8.58
N ALA A 153 13.71 12.20 -9.39
CA ALA A 153 14.04 13.32 -10.26
C ALA A 153 12.95 14.39 -10.15
N THR A 154 13.36 15.65 -10.09
CA THR A 154 12.46 16.81 -9.98
C THR A 154 12.73 17.80 -11.10
N THR A 155 11.67 18.44 -11.57
CA THR A 155 11.70 19.57 -12.52
C THR A 155 10.80 20.69 -12.00
N ASP A 156 11.03 21.92 -12.47
CA ASP A 156 10.27 23.12 -12.07
C ASP A 156 10.31 23.38 -10.55
N ASP A 157 9.17 23.70 -9.95
CA ASP A 157 8.99 23.99 -8.53
C ASP A 157 8.61 22.74 -7.71
N ALA A 158 8.77 21.54 -8.28
CA ALA A 158 8.38 20.30 -7.64
C ALA A 158 9.29 19.97 -6.46
N VAL A 159 8.71 19.36 -5.42
CA VAL A 159 9.44 19.00 -4.20
C VAL A 159 9.26 17.53 -3.90
N VAL A 160 10.38 16.80 -3.79
CA VAL A 160 10.41 15.44 -3.24
C VAL A 160 11.14 15.47 -1.90
N LYS A 161 10.45 15.07 -0.84
CA LYS A 161 11.03 14.97 0.51
C LYS A 161 11.10 13.51 0.92
N ILE A 162 12.30 12.98 1.08
CA ILE A 162 12.54 11.63 1.60
C ILE A 162 12.83 11.71 3.11
N ARG A 163 12.15 10.89 3.90
CA ARG A 163 12.31 10.73 5.34
C ARG A 163 12.74 9.31 5.62
N GLU A 164 13.92 9.15 6.22
CA GLU A 164 14.37 7.85 6.71
C GLU A 164 13.65 7.55 8.02
N MET A 165 12.96 6.42 8.07
CA MET A 165 12.18 5.99 9.22
C MET A 165 12.99 4.96 10.00
N SER A 166 13.37 5.30 11.23
CA SER A 166 14.04 4.35 12.11
C SER A 166 13.10 3.19 12.44
N ASN A 167 13.59 1.96 12.34
CA ASN A 167 12.91 0.79 12.90
C ASN A 167 12.72 1.03 14.41
N LYS A 168 11.46 1.05 14.85
CA LYS A 168 11.13 1.01 16.28
C LYS A 168 11.22 -0.42 16.79
#